data_AF-A0A9D0ZR46-F1
#
_entry.id   AF-A0A9D0ZR46-F1
#
_cell.length_a   1.000
_cell.length_b   1.000
_cell.length_c   1.000
_cell.angle_alpha   90.00
_cell.angle_beta   90.00
_cell.angle_gamma   90.00
#
_symmetry.space_group_name_H-M   'P 1'
#
loop_
_entity.id
_entity.type
_entity.pdbx_description
1 polymer ?
#
loop_
_entity_poly.entity_id
_entity_poly.type
_entity_poly.pdbx_seq_one_letter_code
_entity_poly.pdbx_strand_id
1 'polypeptide(L)'
;MVLKKRSFKSGKEFENKVKEYINWCDSKGRLANVAGFAVYADINQDTFYAQKEYYSESFKKVNDMLEDEALNNKYLNDTRIIFYMKNKCGYKDRQEIDTTSSNRIQIINDLPSDVDEDK
;
A
#
# COMPACT_ATOMS: atom_id res chain seq x y z
N MET A 1 -21.40 13.65 -2.94
CA MET A 1 -20.20 13.92 -3.79
C MET A 1 -19.22 14.69 -2.93
N VAL A 2 -18.16 14.04 -2.42
CA VAL A 2 -17.12 14.75 -1.64
C VAL A 2 -16.34 15.59 -2.64
N LEU A 3 -16.34 16.91 -2.44
CA LEU A 3 -15.57 17.84 -3.25
C LEU A 3 -14.08 17.46 -3.13
N LYS A 4 -13.48 17.00 -4.24
CA LYS A 4 -12.05 16.72 -4.32
C LYS A 4 -11.30 18.03 -4.12
N LYS A 5 -10.82 18.26 -2.91
CA LYS A 5 -10.13 19.49 -2.54
C LYS A 5 -8.63 19.31 -2.72
N ARG A 6 -8.03 20.20 -3.52
CA ARG A 6 -6.57 20.38 -3.55
C ARG A 6 -6.17 21.06 -2.23
N SER A 7 -5.34 20.39 -1.43
CA SER A 7 -4.91 20.93 -0.12
C SER A 7 -3.49 21.48 -0.12
N PHE A 8 -2.66 21.09 -1.07
CA PHE A 8 -1.28 21.57 -1.20
C PHE A 8 -1.15 22.44 -2.46
N LYS A 9 -0.28 23.46 -2.43
CA LYS A 9 -0.01 24.34 -3.58
C LYS A 9 0.89 23.68 -4.61
N SER A 10 1.71 22.70 -4.23
CA SER A 10 2.52 21.91 -5.17
C SER A 10 2.76 20.49 -4.68
N GLY A 11 3.16 19.59 -5.59
CA GLY A 11 3.59 18.24 -5.23
C GLY A 11 4.80 18.25 -4.29
N LYS A 12 5.69 19.25 -4.43
CA LYS A 12 6.83 19.42 -3.53
C LYS A 12 6.41 19.81 -2.11
N GLU A 13 5.41 20.67 -1.97
CA GLU A 13 4.84 21.01 -0.67
C GLU A 13 4.18 19.80 -0.01
N PHE A 14 3.46 18.99 -0.80
CA PHE A 14 2.89 17.73 -0.30
C PHE A 14 3.97 16.76 0.20
N GLU A 15 5.02 16.50 -0.60
CA GLU A 15 6.15 15.67 -0.19
C GLU A 15 6.83 16.21 1.09
N ASN A 16 7.09 17.51 1.15
CA ASN A 16 7.74 18.13 2.30
C ASN A 16 6.88 18.01 3.55
N LYS A 17 5.55 18.20 3.45
CA LYS A 17 4.64 18.05 4.59
C LYS A 17 4.62 16.61 5.11
N VAL A 18 4.66 15.62 4.21
CA VAL A 18 4.75 14.20 4.61
C VAL A 18 6.08 13.93 5.31
N LYS A 19 7.20 14.47 4.82
CA LYS A 19 8.51 14.34 5.49
C LYS A 19 8.52 14.96 6.88
N GLU A 20 7.94 16.15 7.05
CA GLU A 20 7.76 16.75 8.37
C GLU A 20 6.99 15.82 9.32
N TYR A 21 5.90 15.22 8.82
CA TYR A 21 5.10 14.28 9.59
C TYR A 21 5.84 12.98 9.94
N ILE A 22 6.62 12.42 9.00
CA ILE A 22 7.46 11.24 9.24
C ILE A 22 8.48 11.53 10.35
N ASN A 23 9.20 12.65 10.24
CA ASN A 23 10.18 13.05 11.27
C ASN A 23 9.50 13.28 12.63
N TRP A 24 8.30 13.87 12.63
CA TRP A 24 7.51 14.01 13.85
C TRP A 24 7.14 12.65 14.44
N CYS A 25 6.71 11.69 13.61
CA CYS A 25 6.41 10.32 14.04
C CYS A 25 7.64 9.63 14.65
N ASP A 26 8.80 9.72 14.00
CA ASP A 26 10.05 9.14 14.52
C ASP A 26 10.41 9.75 15.89
N SER A 27 10.35 11.07 16.03
CA SER A 27 10.61 11.75 17.32
C SER A 27 9.64 11.34 18.44
N LYS A 28 8.49 10.76 18.09
CA LYS A 28 7.45 10.30 19.02
C LYS A 28 7.39 8.78 19.15
N GLY A 29 8.25 8.04 18.48
CA GLY A 29 8.21 6.57 18.48
C GLY A 29 6.94 6.00 17.85
N ARG A 30 6.41 6.66 16.81
CA ARG A 30 5.15 6.27 16.13
C ARG A 30 5.42 5.79 14.71
N LEU A 31 4.58 4.87 14.24
CA LEU A 31 4.52 4.53 12.82
C LEU A 31 3.77 5.61 12.04
N ALA A 32 4.43 6.20 11.05
CA ALA A 32 3.81 7.08 10.07
C ALA A 32 2.80 6.30 9.21
N ASN A 33 1.61 6.84 9.05
CA ASN A 33 0.55 6.28 8.19
C ASN A 33 -0.39 7.40 7.70
N VAL A 34 -1.18 7.10 6.66
CA VAL A 34 -2.09 8.05 6.00
C VAL A 34 -3.11 8.68 6.96
N ALA A 35 -3.69 7.88 7.87
CA ALA A 35 -4.68 8.39 8.81
C ALA A 35 -4.06 9.41 9.78
N GLY A 36 -2.88 9.11 10.31
CA GLY A 36 -2.16 10.05 11.17
C GLY A 36 -1.64 11.27 10.40
N PHE A 37 -1.26 11.12 9.13
CA PHE A 37 -0.89 12.27 8.28
C PHE A 37 -2.08 13.19 8.07
N ALA A 38 -3.26 12.63 7.83
CA ALA A 38 -4.48 13.41 7.64
C ALA A 38 -4.77 14.27 8.88
N VAL A 39 -4.66 13.69 10.08
CA VAL A 39 -4.78 14.44 11.34
C VAL A 39 -3.69 15.51 11.47
N TYR A 40 -2.43 15.19 11.18
CA TYR A 40 -1.32 16.13 11.28
C TYR A 40 -1.43 17.32 10.32
N ALA A 41 -1.96 17.09 9.12
CA ALA A 41 -2.11 18.09 8.08
C ALA A 41 -3.48 18.79 8.09
N ASP A 42 -4.34 18.50 9.07
CA ASP A 42 -5.72 19.02 9.17
C ASP A 42 -6.55 18.79 7.90
N ILE A 43 -6.48 17.55 7.39
CA ILE A 43 -7.27 17.06 6.24
C ILE A 43 -7.92 15.72 6.59
N ASN A 44 -8.77 15.21 5.70
CA ASN A 44 -9.28 13.83 5.78
C ASN A 44 -8.54 12.90 4.80
N GLN A 45 -8.75 11.59 4.93
CA GLN A 45 -8.10 10.60 4.06
C GLN A 45 -8.52 10.73 2.60
N ASP A 46 -9.80 11.03 2.33
CA ASP A 46 -10.30 11.26 0.97
C ASP A 46 -9.52 12.39 0.28
N THR A 47 -9.21 13.45 1.03
CA THR A 47 -8.41 14.58 0.56
C THR A 47 -6.97 14.17 0.28
N PHE A 48 -6.37 13.33 1.13
CA PHE A 48 -5.04 12.75 0.85
C PHE A 48 -5.04 11.98 -0.48
N TYR A 49 -6.01 11.07 -0.68
CA TYR A 49 -6.09 10.27 -1.90
C TYR A 49 -6.42 11.10 -3.14
N ALA A 50 -7.19 12.17 -3.00
CA ALA A 50 -7.46 13.13 -4.09
C ALA A 50 -6.18 13.82 -4.59
N GLN A 51 -5.10 13.90 -3.78
CA GLN A 51 -3.84 14.50 -4.23
C GLN A 51 -3.20 13.73 -5.40
N LYS A 52 -3.53 12.45 -5.59
CA LYS A 52 -3.08 11.66 -6.75
C LYS A 52 -3.45 12.29 -8.09
N GLU A 53 -4.62 12.95 -8.16
CA GLU A 53 -5.12 13.59 -9.38
C GLU A 53 -4.34 14.86 -9.73
N TYR A 54 -3.80 15.55 -8.72
CA TYR A 54 -3.05 16.79 -8.92
C TYR A 54 -1.53 16.54 -9.00
N TYR A 55 -1.04 15.54 -8.28
CA TYR A 55 0.39 15.31 -8.02
C TYR A 55 0.75 13.82 -8.08
N SER A 56 0.39 13.12 -9.16
CA SER A 56 0.57 11.66 -9.31
C SER A 56 1.98 11.17 -8.94
N GLU A 57 3.03 11.84 -9.43
CA GLU A 57 4.42 11.43 -9.15
C GLU A 57 4.80 11.64 -7.68
N SER A 58 4.44 12.79 -7.10
CA SER A 58 4.65 13.03 -5.66
C SER A 58 3.82 12.08 -4.80
N PHE A 59 2.61 11.73 -5.23
CA PHE A 59 1.76 10.77 -4.54
C PHE A 59 2.40 9.38 -4.50
N LYS A 60 2.97 8.90 -5.62
CA LYS A 60 3.74 7.65 -5.64
C LYS A 60 4.90 7.71 -4.65
N LYS A 61 5.75 8.74 -4.74
CA LYS A 61 6.88 8.94 -3.82
C LYS A 61 6.47 8.99 -2.36
N VAL A 62 5.34 9.62 -2.03
CA VAL A 62 4.79 9.66 -0.67
C VAL A 62 4.39 8.26 -0.19
N ASN A 63 3.79 7.43 -1.05
CA ASN A 63 3.49 6.05 -0.68
C ASN A 63 4.79 5.24 -0.50
N ASP A 64 5.78 5.42 -1.37
CA ASP A 64 7.09 4.78 -1.22
C ASP A 64 7.76 5.17 0.11
N MET A 65 7.69 6.45 0.51
CA MET A 65 8.19 6.92 1.81
C MET A 65 7.45 6.25 2.98
N LEU A 66 6.12 6.15 2.92
CA LEU A 66 5.32 5.55 3.98
C LEU A 66 5.54 4.03 4.08
N GLU A 67 5.78 3.36 2.95
CA GLU A 67 6.13 1.94 2.92
C GLU A 67 7.53 1.70 3.51
N ASP A 68 8.53 2.47 3.08
CA ASP A 68 9.91 2.36 3.61
C ASP A 68 9.96 2.60 5.13
N GLU A 69 9.25 3.62 5.61
CA GLU A 69 9.12 3.92 7.05
C GLU A 69 8.39 2.82 7.82
N ALA A 70 7.42 2.13 7.19
CA ALA A 70 6.75 1.00 7.80
C ALA A 70 7.66 -0.23 7.89
N LEU A 71 8.49 -0.46 6.87
CA LEU A 71 9.38 -1.62 6.80
C LEU A 71 10.52 -1.50 7.80
N ASN A 72 11.09 -0.31 7.90
CA ASN A 72 12.25 -0.02 8.75
C ASN A 72 11.86 0.49 10.15
N ASN A 73 10.59 0.37 10.53
CA ASN A 73 10.11 0.91 11.79
C ASN A 73 10.69 0.17 13.01
N LYS A 74 11.58 0.84 13.76
CA LYS A 74 12.20 0.26 14.97
C LYS A 74 11.31 0.24 16.23
N TYR A 75 10.11 0.83 16.18
CA TYR A 75 9.22 0.94 17.33
C TYR A 75 8.12 -0.13 17.35
N LEU A 76 7.94 -0.84 16.24
CA LEU A 76 6.95 -1.90 16.09
C LEU A 76 7.62 -3.28 16.13
N ASN A 77 6.85 -4.28 16.55
CA ASN A 77 7.26 -5.67 16.41
C ASN A 77 7.03 -6.16 14.97
N ASP A 78 7.80 -7.19 14.60
CA ASP A 78 7.78 -7.78 13.27
C ASP A 78 6.38 -8.23 12.84
N THR A 79 5.59 -8.80 13.76
CA THR A 79 4.22 -9.24 13.47
C THR A 79 3.33 -8.09 12.99
N ARG A 80 3.40 -6.93 13.64
CA ARG A 80 2.64 -5.74 13.23
C ARG A 80 3.12 -5.20 11.89
N ILE A 81 4.43 -5.22 11.64
CA ILE A 81 5.03 -4.82 10.36
C ILE A 81 4.55 -5.76 9.24
N ILE A 82 4.65 -7.08 9.43
CA ILE A 82 4.19 -8.09 8.46
C ILE A 82 2.71 -7.89 8.11
N PHE A 83 1.83 -7.74 9.10
CA PHE A 83 0.41 -7.51 8.83
C PHE A 83 0.15 -6.17 8.14
N TYR A 84 0.90 -5.12 8.47
CA TYR A 84 0.79 -3.84 7.77
C TYR A 84 1.18 -4.00 6.30
N MET A 85 2.32 -4.63 6.02
CA MET A 85 2.82 -4.85 4.65
C MET A 85 1.86 -5.66 3.79
N LYS A 86 1.26 -6.72 4.35
CA LYS A 86 0.30 -7.54 3.61
C LYS A 86 -0.98 -6.78 3.30
N ASN A 87 -1.52 -6.07 4.28
CA ASN A 87 -2.83 -5.42 4.17
C ASN A 87 -2.79 -4.06 3.45
N LYS A 88 -1.66 -3.34 3.51
CA LYS A 88 -1.55 -1.97 2.98
C LYS A 88 -0.61 -1.85 1.79
N CYS A 89 0.47 -2.64 1.76
CA CYS A 89 1.48 -2.59 0.69
C CYS A 89 1.35 -3.76 -0.30
N GLY A 90 0.44 -4.72 -0.05
CA GLY A 90 0.14 -5.81 -0.99
C GLY A 90 1.16 -6.96 -0.98
N TYR A 91 2.01 -7.04 0.04
CA TYR A 91 2.96 -8.15 0.19
C TYR A 91 2.20 -9.46 0.39
N LYS A 92 2.75 -10.56 -0.14
CA LYS A 92 2.14 -11.88 -0.06
C LYS A 92 3.15 -12.89 0.44
N ASP A 93 2.67 -13.88 1.20
CA ASP A 93 3.52 -15.01 1.53
C ASP A 93 3.83 -15.78 0.25
N ARG A 94 5.09 -16.14 0.06
CA ARG A 94 5.49 -17.09 -0.96
C ARG A 94 5.43 -18.48 -0.34
N GLN A 95 4.68 -19.38 -0.97
CA GLN A 95 4.73 -20.80 -0.64
C GLN A 95 5.66 -21.50 -1.63
N GLU A 96 6.57 -22.31 -1.11
CA GLU A 96 7.38 -23.25 -1.88
C GLU A 96 6.94 -24.65 -1.50
N ILE A 97 6.49 -25.42 -2.49
CA ILE A 97 5.98 -26.78 -2.30
C ILE A 97 6.94 -27.72 -3.02
N ASP A 98 7.77 -28.41 -2.26
CA ASP A 98 8.59 -29.51 -2.80
C ASP A 98 7.77 -30.80 -2.78
N THR A 99 7.44 -31.30 -3.97
CA THR A 99 6.62 -32.51 -4.13
C THR A 99 7.51 -33.70 -4.45
N THR A 100 7.93 -34.43 -3.42
CA THR A 100 8.61 -35.72 -3.56
C THR A 100 7.58 -36.86 -3.69
N SER A 101 6.85 -36.88 -4.81
CA SER A 101 5.96 -37.99 -5.14
C SER A 101 6.68 -39.03 -5.99
N SER A 102 6.77 -40.28 -5.52
CA SER A 102 7.16 -41.43 -6.36
C SER A 102 6.03 -41.87 -7.31
N ASN A 103 4.81 -41.37 -7.12
CA ASN A 103 3.65 -41.68 -7.94
C ASN A 103 3.54 -40.69 -9.11
N ARG A 104 3.22 -41.23 -10.30
CA ARG A 104 3.04 -40.47 -11.54
C ARG A 104 1.82 -39.54 -11.42
N ILE A 105 2.03 -38.23 -11.54
CA ILE A 105 0.94 -37.25 -11.56
C ILE A 105 0.20 -37.37 -12.91
N GLN A 106 -1.11 -37.61 -12.87
CA GLN A 106 -1.99 -37.54 -14.04
C GLN A 106 -2.76 -36.22 -14.01
N ILE A 107 -2.56 -35.38 -15.03
CA ILE A 107 -3.31 -34.14 -15.21
C ILE A 107 -4.52 -34.46 -16.08
N ILE A 108 -5.73 -34.39 -15.51
CA ILE A 108 -6.98 -34.54 -16.25
C ILE A 108 -7.50 -33.14 -16.57
N ASN A 109 -7.58 -32.81 -17.86
CA ASN A 109 -8.06 -31.51 -18.32
C ASN A 109 -9.56 -31.63 -18.63
N ASP A 110 -10.40 -31.43 -17.61
CA ASP A 110 -11.86 -31.64 -17.68
C ASP A 110 -12.63 -30.34 -17.97
N LEU A 111 -12.01 -29.42 -18.72
CA LEU A 111 -12.70 -28.23 -19.18
C LEU A 111 -13.71 -28.63 -20.27
N PRO A 112 -14.99 -28.23 -20.15
CA PRO A 112 -15.95 -28.44 -21.22
C PRO A 112 -15.46 -27.70 -22.47
N SER A 113 -15.47 -28.37 -23.62
CA SER A 113 -15.23 -27.72 -24.90
C SER A 113 -16.27 -26.63 -25.09
N ASP A 114 -15.84 -25.41 -25.44
CA ASP A 114 -16.74 -24.36 -25.92
C ASP A 114 -17.51 -24.95 -27.12
N VAL A 115 -18.76 -25.37 -26.86
CA VAL A 115 -19.69 -25.72 -27.92
C VAL A 115 -20.11 -24.42 -28.55
N ASP A 116 -19.66 -24.22 -29.79
CA ASP A 116 -19.97 -23.08 -30.65
C ASP A 116 -21.46 -22.72 -30.54
N GLU A 117 -21.77 -21.55 -29.95
CA GLU A 117 -23.07 -20.89 -30.09
C GLU A 117 -23.19 -20.35 -31.52
N ASP A 118 -23.43 -21.25 -32.47
CA ASP A 118 -23.88 -20.92 -33.81
C ASP A 118 -25.27 -21.53 -34.03
N LYS A 119 -26.32 -20.75 -33.72
CA LYS A 119 -27.48 -20.42 -34.58
C LYS A 119 -28.67 -19.82 -33.84
#